data_AF-A0A352GNK0-F1
#
_entry.id   AF-A0A352GNK0-F1
#
_cell.length_a   1.000
_cell.length_b   1.000
_cell.length_c   1.000
_cell.angle_alpha   90.00
_cell.angle_beta   90.00
_cell.angle_gamma   90.00
#
_symmetry.space_group_name_H-M   'P 1'
#
loop_
_entity.id
_entity.type
_entity.pdbx_description
1 polymer ?
#
loop_
_entity_poly.entity_id
_entity_poly.type
_entity_poly.pdbx_seq_one_letter_code
_entity_poly.pdbx_strand_id
1 'polypeptide(L)'
;MTFLLRIFLAAAALVAAGAYPAGALEISGTFIQGGLATGKVEPGTKLTLDGQPVAVAPNGSFIIGFGRKAKAKMVLRAEPPEGQLEERELAIEKRKYKIQRIDGLPQRKVS
;
A
#
# COMPACT_ATOMS: atom_id res chain seq x y z
N MET A 1 18.89 -63.17 26.66
CA MET A 1 20.00 -62.67 27.51
C MET A 1 20.50 -61.36 26.89
N THR A 2 19.70 -60.30 27.04
CA THR A 2 20.01 -59.09 27.86
C THR A 2 20.96 -58.11 27.19
N PHE A 3 20.41 -56.99 26.69
CA PHE A 3 20.96 -55.62 26.74
C PHE A 3 19.84 -54.67 26.27
N LEU A 4 18.82 -54.42 27.09
CA LEU A 4 18.71 -53.28 27.99
C LEU A 4 19.04 -51.91 27.35
N LEU A 5 17.96 -51.16 27.10
CA LEU A 5 17.78 -49.75 27.45
C LEU A 5 18.83 -48.74 26.93
N ARG A 6 18.50 -48.07 25.82
CA ARG A 6 18.93 -46.69 25.57
C ARG A 6 17.74 -45.82 25.15
N ILE A 7 17.20 -45.12 26.16
CA ILE A 7 16.91 -43.67 26.14
C ILE A 7 15.91 -43.26 25.02
N PHE A 8 14.60 -43.32 25.28
CA PHE A 8 13.79 -42.17 25.73
C PHE A 8 14.19 -40.82 25.11
N LEU A 9 13.22 -40.15 24.47
CA LEU A 9 13.30 -38.77 23.97
C LEU A 9 14.05 -38.55 22.63
N ALA A 10 13.52 -39.10 21.54
CA ALA A 10 13.55 -38.35 20.28
C ALA A 10 12.46 -37.26 20.40
N ALA A 11 12.83 -36.18 21.10
CA ALA A 11 11.99 -35.01 21.29
C ALA A 11 11.51 -34.51 19.92
N ALA A 12 10.20 -34.39 19.80
CA ALA A 12 9.54 -33.71 18.71
C ALA A 12 10.17 -32.33 18.53
N ALA A 13 10.99 -32.16 17.48
CA ALA A 13 11.38 -30.85 16.99
C ALA A 13 10.19 -30.23 16.25
N LEU A 14 9.16 -29.92 17.04
CA LEU A 14 8.12 -28.97 16.72
C LEU A 14 8.75 -27.59 16.91
N VAL A 15 9.33 -27.01 15.87
CA VAL A 15 9.62 -25.57 15.83
C VAL A 15 9.02 -25.00 14.57
N ALA A 16 7.76 -24.59 14.76
CA ALA A 16 7.05 -23.51 14.08
C ALA A 16 7.56 -23.13 12.68
N ALA A 17 6.94 -23.75 11.66
CA ALA A 17 6.61 -22.99 10.46
C ALA A 17 5.57 -21.93 10.87
N GLY A 18 6.05 -20.83 11.47
CA GLY A 18 5.25 -19.63 11.65
C GLY A 18 4.84 -19.18 10.26
N ALA A 19 3.59 -19.45 9.89
CA ALA A 19 2.99 -18.85 8.72
C ALA A 19 3.14 -17.33 8.87
N TYR A 20 3.83 -16.70 7.93
CA TYR A 20 3.77 -15.25 7.77
C TYR A 20 2.54 -14.94 6.91
N PRO A 21 1.38 -14.56 7.45
CA PRO A 21 0.55 -13.64 6.72
C PRO A 21 1.07 -12.25 7.07
N ALA A 22 2.20 -11.85 6.47
CA ALA A 22 2.37 -10.42 6.25
C ALA A 22 1.32 -10.10 5.18
N GLY A 23 0.19 -9.51 5.59
CA GLY A 23 -0.77 -8.94 4.65
C GLY A 23 -0.09 -7.80 3.91
N ALA A 24 0.71 -8.16 2.91
CA ALA A 24 1.64 -7.25 2.25
C ALA A 24 0.84 -6.15 1.55
N LEU A 25 1.37 -4.92 1.58
CA LEU A 25 0.83 -3.83 0.79
C LEU A 25 0.89 -4.18 -0.70
N GLU A 26 -0.26 -4.46 -1.28
CA GLU A 26 -0.44 -4.67 -2.70
C GLU A 26 -1.00 -3.41 -3.33
N ILE A 27 -0.38 -2.93 -4.41
CA ILE A 27 -0.86 -1.77 -5.15
C ILE A 27 -0.56 -1.94 -6.63
N SER A 28 -1.55 -1.63 -7.47
CA SER A 28 -1.45 -1.70 -8.92
C SER A 28 -2.24 -0.56 -9.56
N GLY A 29 -1.90 -0.20 -10.80
CA GLY A 29 -2.58 0.85 -11.55
C GLY A 29 -1.61 1.70 -12.35
N THR A 30 -2.03 2.93 -12.66
CA THR A 30 -1.25 3.86 -13.48
C THR A 30 -0.65 4.97 -12.61
N PHE A 31 0.65 4.85 -12.33
CA PHE A 31 1.42 5.82 -11.55
C PHE A 31 1.84 7.01 -12.42
N ILE A 32 0.86 7.79 -12.88
CA ILE A 32 1.05 9.01 -13.69
C ILE A 32 0.20 10.15 -13.10
N GLN A 33 0.57 11.40 -13.35
CA GLN A 33 -0.27 12.55 -13.03
C GLN A 33 -1.68 12.44 -13.65
N GLY A 34 -2.70 12.59 -12.80
CA GLY A 34 -4.10 12.35 -13.16
C GLY A 34 -4.47 10.87 -13.29
N GLY A 35 -3.59 9.95 -12.90
CA GLY A 35 -3.80 8.51 -12.87
C GLY A 35 -4.43 8.02 -11.57
N LEU A 36 -4.68 6.71 -11.54
CA LEU A 36 -5.36 6.03 -10.45
C LEU A 36 -4.63 4.72 -10.14
N ALA A 37 -4.50 4.43 -8.85
CA ALA A 37 -4.04 3.15 -8.34
C ALA A 37 -5.06 2.56 -7.37
N THR A 38 -5.17 1.25 -7.36
CA THR A 38 -5.97 0.48 -6.41
C THR A 38 -5.07 -0.51 -5.70
N GLY A 39 -5.44 -0.90 -4.50
CA GLY A 39 -4.64 -1.84 -3.77
C GLY A 39 -5.39 -2.54 -2.65
N LYS A 40 -4.64 -3.39 -1.96
CA LYS A 40 -5.10 -4.17 -0.84
C LYS A 40 -4.07 -4.14 0.27
N VAL A 41 -4.57 -4.04 1.49
CA VAL A 41 -3.82 -4.14 2.75
C VAL A 41 -4.60 -5.04 3.69
N GLU A 42 -3.99 -5.37 4.82
CA GLU A 42 -4.72 -6.01 5.91
C GLU A 42 -5.89 -5.12 6.40
N PRO A 43 -7.09 -5.67 6.64
CA PRO A 43 -8.20 -4.94 7.24
C PRO A 43 -7.80 -4.20 8.53
N GLY A 44 -8.22 -2.94 8.66
CA GLY A 44 -7.87 -2.09 9.81
C GLY A 44 -6.52 -1.37 9.71
N THR A 45 -5.74 -1.62 8.66
CA THR A 45 -4.49 -0.87 8.38
C THR A 45 -4.76 0.62 8.23
N LYS A 46 -3.95 1.43 8.90
CA LYS A 46 -3.89 2.88 8.68
C LYS A 46 -2.97 3.16 7.50
N LEU A 47 -3.52 3.78 6.46
CA LEU A 47 -2.78 4.06 5.23
C LEU A 47 -2.63 5.57 5.05
N THR A 48 -1.41 6.03 4.71
CA THR A 48 -1.15 7.44 4.37
C THR A 48 -0.31 7.58 3.11
N LEU A 49 -0.56 8.63 2.34
CA LEU A 49 0.22 9.02 1.16
C LEU A 49 0.80 10.42 1.40
N ASP A 50 2.12 10.56 1.48
CA ASP A 50 2.80 11.80 1.88
C ASP A 50 2.23 12.39 3.20
N GLY A 51 1.85 11.52 4.13
CA GLY A 51 1.23 11.90 5.41
C GLY A 51 -0.25 12.27 5.33
N GLN A 52 -0.88 12.26 4.15
CA GLN A 52 -2.34 12.41 4.01
C GLN A 52 -3.04 11.06 4.18
N PRO A 53 -4.10 10.96 4.99
CA PRO A 53 -4.80 9.69 5.21
C PRO A 53 -5.48 9.21 3.92
N VAL A 54 -5.37 7.92 3.64
CA VAL A 54 -6.06 7.22 2.55
C VAL A 54 -7.14 6.33 3.17
N ALA A 55 -8.36 6.43 2.66
CA ALA A 55 -9.46 5.61 3.13
C ALA A 55 -9.24 4.14 2.75
N VAL A 56 -9.34 3.25 3.74
CA VAL A 56 -9.28 1.80 3.59
C VAL A 56 -10.65 1.24 3.92
N ALA A 57 -11.22 0.44 3.01
CA ALA A 57 -12.50 -0.22 3.22
C ALA A 57 -12.37 -1.34 4.27
N PRO A 58 -13.47 -1.80 4.90
CA PRO A 58 -13.43 -2.88 5.90
C PRO A 58 -12.79 -4.19 5.40
N ASN A 59 -12.79 -4.43 4.09
CA ASN A 59 -12.16 -5.60 3.47
C ASN A 59 -10.68 -5.39 3.09
N GLY A 60 -10.08 -4.27 3.51
CA GLY A 60 -8.69 -3.91 3.22
C GLY A 60 -8.44 -3.28 1.85
N SER A 61 -9.46 -3.07 1.03
CA SER A 61 -9.29 -2.46 -0.30
C SER A 61 -9.17 -0.94 -0.20
N PHE A 62 -8.36 -0.33 -1.06
CA PHE A 62 -8.22 1.13 -1.13
C PHE A 62 -8.00 1.61 -2.56
N ILE A 63 -8.12 2.93 -2.74
CA ILE A 63 -7.94 3.62 -4.02
C ILE A 63 -7.16 4.92 -3.79
N ILE A 64 -6.22 5.23 -4.68
CA ILE A 64 -5.39 6.44 -4.65
C ILE A 64 -5.47 7.12 -6.02
N GLY A 65 -5.90 8.38 -6.03
CA GLY A 65 -5.82 9.25 -7.20
C GLY A 65 -4.59 10.13 -7.15
N PHE A 66 -3.78 10.14 -8.21
CA PHE A 66 -2.65 11.05 -8.33
C PHE A 66 -3.11 12.36 -8.98
N GLY A 67 -3.02 13.48 -8.27
CA GLY A 67 -3.41 14.78 -8.80
C GLY A 67 -2.67 15.16 -10.11
N ARG A 68 -3.25 16.09 -10.90
CA ARG A 68 -2.63 16.58 -12.15
C ARG A 68 -1.24 17.21 -11.96
N LYS A 69 -0.93 17.65 -10.75
CA LYS A 69 0.35 18.24 -10.34
C LYS A 69 1.01 17.44 -9.20
N ALA A 70 0.78 16.12 -9.17
CA ALA A 70 1.42 15.25 -8.18
C ALA A 70 2.95 15.33 -8.28
N LYS A 71 3.63 15.17 -7.13
CA LYS A 71 5.09 15.08 -7.06
C LYS A 71 5.58 13.85 -7.82
N ALA A 72 6.80 13.91 -8.34
CA ALA A 72 7.40 12.78 -9.06
C ALA A 72 7.66 11.54 -8.18
N LYS A 73 7.76 11.76 -6.86
CA LYS A 73 7.91 10.72 -5.84
C LYS A 73 6.91 11.00 -4.74
N MET A 74 6.19 9.96 -4.31
CA MET A 74 5.27 10.02 -3.18
C MET A 74 5.49 8.80 -2.29
N VAL A 75 5.37 8.97 -0.97
CA VAL A 75 5.61 7.88 -0.02
C VAL A 75 4.27 7.35 0.48
N LEU A 76 4.00 6.09 0.21
CA LEU A 76 2.87 5.34 0.75
C LEU A 76 3.32 4.61 2.01
N ARG A 77 2.64 4.85 3.13
CA ARG A 77 2.92 4.22 4.42
C ARG A 77 1.71 3.44 4.89
N ALA A 78 1.89 2.15 5.13
CA ALA A 78 0.89 1.25 5.67
C ALA A 78 1.30 0.84 7.09
N GLU A 79 0.47 1.16 8.07
CA GLU A 79 0.61 0.77 9.47
C GLU A 79 -0.49 -0.25 9.80
N PRO A 80 -0.21 -1.56 9.71
CA PRO A 80 -1.17 -2.61 10.04
C PRO A 80 -1.54 -2.58 11.53
N PRO A 81 -2.70 -3.14 11.92
CA PRO A 81 -3.07 -3.27 13.33
C PRO A 81 -2.09 -4.18 14.09
N GLU A 82 -1.58 -5.23 13.43
CA GLU A 82 -0.55 -6.12 13.92
C GLU A 82 0.50 -6.30 12.82
N GLY A 83 1.77 -5.98 13.11
CA GLY A 83 2.85 -6.11 12.14
C GLY A 83 3.80 -4.92 12.14
N GLN A 84 4.66 -4.88 11.12
CA GLN A 84 5.61 -3.79 10.94
C GLN A 84 5.04 -2.74 9.99
N LEU A 85 5.42 -1.48 10.23
CA LEU A 85 5.17 -0.39 9.30
C LEU A 85 5.84 -0.71 7.95
N GLU A 86 5.07 -0.63 6.87
CA GLU A 86 5.57 -0.77 5.52
C GLU A 86 5.58 0.59 4.83
N GLU A 87 6.75 0.99 4.29
CA GLU A 87 6.88 2.20 3.48
C GLU A 87 7.25 1.86 2.04
N ARG A 88 6.55 2.46 1.08
CA ARG A 88 6.81 2.28 -0.35
C ARG A 88 6.87 3.62 -1.07
N GLU A 89 8.00 3.90 -1.73
CA GLU A 89 8.11 5.04 -2.64
C GLU A 89 7.43 4.71 -3.97
N LEU A 90 6.53 5.59 -4.40
CA LEU A 90 5.83 5.52 -5.67
C LEU A 90 6.44 6.55 -6.63
N ALA A 91 6.97 6.08 -7.75
CA ALA A 91 7.41 6.94 -8.84
C ALA A 91 6.20 7.35 -9.70
N ILE A 92 5.86 8.63 -9.72
CA ILE A 92 4.71 9.17 -10.46
C ILE A 92 5.20 9.89 -11.72
N GLU A 93 4.85 9.34 -12.88
CA GLU A 93 5.21 9.91 -14.16
C GLU A 93 4.48 11.24 -14.45
N LYS A 94 5.18 12.15 -15.13
CA LYS A 94 4.58 13.42 -15.56
C LYS A 94 3.76 13.23 -16.83
N ARG A 95 2.50 13.65 -16.81
CA ARG A 95 1.64 13.62 -18.01
C ARG A 95 1.84 14.86 -18.87
N LYS A 96 1.95 14.68 -20.18
CA LYS A 96 1.86 15.78 -21.15
C LYS A 96 0.38 16.08 -21.41
N TYR A 97 -0.07 17.28 -21.03
CA TYR A 97 -1.45 17.74 -21.29
C TYR A 97 -1.49 18.70 -22.47
N LYS A 98 -2.49 18.56 -23.34
CA LYS A 98 -2.82 19.59 -24.32
C LYS A 98 -3.58 20.72 -23.61
N ILE A 99 -2.87 21.79 -23.28
CA ILE A 99 -3.44 22.95 -22.60
C ILE A 99 -4.09 23.85 -23.66
N GLN A 100 -5.35 24.20 -23.43
CA GLN A 100 -6.06 25.24 -24.19
C GLN A 100 -6.31 26.43 -23.28
N ARG A 101 -6.15 27.63 -23.81
CA ARG A 101 -6.47 28.88 -23.12
C ARG A 101 -7.73 29.46 -23.77
N ILE A 102 -8.68 29.85 -22.94
CA ILE A 102 -9.90 30.53 -23.37
C ILE A 102 -9.82 31.93 -22.78
N ASP A 103 -9.75 32.93 -23.65
CA ASP A 103 -9.72 34.34 -23.27
C ASP A 103 -11.13 34.95 -23.43
N GLY A 104 -11.40 36.06 -22.74
CA GLY A 104 -12.64 36.82 -22.92
C GLY A 104 -13.90 36.21 -22.30
N LEU A 105 -13.78 35.31 -21.31
CA LEU A 105 -14.93 34.84 -20.54
C LEU A 105 -15.58 36.03 -19.80
N PRO A 106 -16.91 36.21 -19.89
CA PRO A 106 -17.61 37.26 -19.13
C PRO A 106 -17.26 37.18 -17.64
N GLN A 107 -17.02 38.31 -16.98
CA GLN A 107 -16.54 38.35 -15.58
C GLN A 107 -17.46 37.58 -14.62
N ARG A 108 -18.77 37.52 -14.90
CA ARG A 108 -19.73 36.69 -14.12
C ARG A 108 -19.51 35.17 -14.20
N LYS A 109 -18.59 34.69 -15.05
CA LYS A 109 -18.27 33.28 -15.27
C LYS A 109 -16.87 32.90 -14.76
N VAL A 110 -16.14 33.84 -14.17
CA VAL A 110 -14.80 33.64 -13.62
C VAL A 110 -14.77 34.27 -12.23
N SER A 111 -14.31 33.52 -11.23
CA SER A 111 -14.18 33.97 -9.84
C SER A 111 -12.81 34.55 -9.56
#